data_AF-A0A2X3L2Z4-F1
#
_entry.id   AF-A0A2X3L2Z4-F1
#
_cell.length_a   1.000
_cell.length_b   1.000
_cell.length_c   1.000
_cell.angle_alpha   90.00
_cell.angle_beta   90.00
_cell.angle_gamma   90.00
#
_symmetry.space_group_name_H-M   'P 1'
#
loop_
_entity.id
_entity.type
_entity.pdbx_description
1 polymer ?
#
loop_
_entity_poly.entity_id
_entity_poly.type
_entity_poly.pdbx_seq_one_letter_code
_entity_poly.pdbx_strand_id
1 'polypeptide(L)'
;MVGYFEETKLRRIQPGSAVQIVLYNGNQKLSGKVESIGRAIYDQSIESDSDLVPDIKPNVPWVRLAQRVPVRISLDTIPDGVTLVSGTTCTVSVQP
;
A
#
# COMPACT_ATOMS: atom_id res chain seq x y z
N MET A 1 -4.29 -2.18 -10.80
CA MET A 1 -2.91 -2.13 -10.25
C MET A 1 -2.96 -2.23 -8.72
N VAL A 2 -1.81 -2.35 -8.04
CA VAL A 2 -1.73 -2.41 -6.57
C VAL A 2 -0.73 -1.37 -6.07
N GLY A 3 -1.11 -0.60 -5.05
CA GLY A 3 -0.23 0.31 -4.31
C GLY A 3 -0.10 -0.13 -2.85
N TYR A 4 1.05 0.13 -2.23
CA TYR A 4 1.33 -0.27 -0.84
C TYR A 4 1.37 0.95 0.09
N PHE A 5 0.44 1.04 1.02
CA PHE A 5 0.26 2.19 1.91
C PHE A 5 0.60 1.84 3.36
N GLU A 6 1.05 2.82 4.14
CA GLU A 6 1.23 2.65 5.58
C GLU A 6 -0.12 2.39 6.26
N GLU A 7 -0.16 1.39 7.14
CA GLU A 7 -1.37 1.03 7.89
C GLU A 7 -1.97 2.23 8.64
N THR A 8 -1.12 3.13 9.15
CA THR A 8 -1.53 4.33 9.90
C THR A 8 -2.31 5.33 9.05
N LYS A 9 -2.15 5.28 7.71
CA LYS A 9 -2.81 6.17 6.73
C LYS A 9 -4.10 5.58 6.18
N LEU A 10 -4.38 4.29 6.40
CA LEU A 10 -5.56 3.61 5.82
C LEU A 10 -6.89 4.21 6.24
N ARG A 11 -6.98 4.85 7.42
CA ARG A 11 -8.20 5.54 7.88
C ARG A 11 -8.70 6.62 6.92
N ARG A 12 -7.84 7.08 6.01
CA ARG A 12 -8.14 8.11 5.00
C ARG A 12 -8.37 7.52 3.60
N ILE A 13 -8.33 6.19 3.46
CA ILE A 13 -8.49 5.50 2.18
C ILE A 13 -9.80 4.71 2.25
N GLN A 14 -10.69 4.94 1.30
CA GLN A 14 -11.95 4.22 1.20
C GLN A 14 -12.10 3.66 -0.21
N PRO A 15 -12.77 2.50 -0.38
CA PRO A 15 -13.23 2.09 -1.70
C PRO A 15 -14.02 3.22 -2.38
N GLY A 16 -13.69 3.50 -3.64
CA GLY A 16 -14.23 4.62 -4.41
C GLY A 16 -13.44 5.92 -4.32
N SER A 17 -12.49 6.08 -3.39
CA SER A 17 -11.64 7.28 -3.31
C SER A 17 -10.89 7.50 -4.62
N ALA A 18 -10.88 8.74 -5.10
CA ALA A 18 -10.13 9.11 -6.30
C ALA A 18 -8.63 9.01 -6.02
N VAL A 19 -7.87 8.55 -7.02
CA VAL A 19 -6.41 8.46 -6.95
C VAL A 19 -5.76 9.08 -8.17
N GLN A 20 -4.62 9.71 -7.93
CA GLN A 20 -3.71 10.16 -8.97
C GLN A 20 -2.49 9.26 -8.97
N ILE A 21 -2.12 8.74 -10.14
CA ILE A 21 -0.94 7.91 -10.33
C ILE A 21 0.04 8.70 -11.21
N VAL A 22 1.30 8.75 -10.79
CA VAL A 22 2.39 9.35 -11.58
C VAL A 22 3.39 8.26 -11.91
N LEU A 23 3.50 7.91 -13.18
CA LEU A 23 4.48 6.92 -13.64
C LEU A 23 5.89 7.51 -13.48
N TYR A 24 6.82 6.69 -13.00
CA TYR A 24 8.21 7.12 -12.83
C TYR A 24 8.90 7.36 -14.18
N ASN A 25 8.55 6.56 -15.20
CA ASN A 25 9.03 6.77 -16.56
C ASN A 25 8.26 7.93 -17.23
N GLY A 26 8.83 9.13 -17.18
CA GLY A 26 8.32 10.27 -17.94
C GLY A 26 7.24 11.10 -17.25
N ASN A 27 7.04 10.94 -15.93
CA ASN A 27 6.12 11.74 -15.11
C ASN A 27 4.68 11.80 -15.64
N GLN A 28 4.26 10.78 -16.38
CA GLN A 28 2.93 10.74 -16.93
C GLN A 28 1.89 10.51 -15.84
N LYS A 29 0.81 11.30 -15.89
CA LYS A 29 -0.27 11.27 -14.91
C LYS A 29 -1.41 10.41 -15.41
N LEU A 30 -1.86 9.49 -14.56
CA LEU A 30 -3.05 8.67 -14.76
C LEU A 30 -4.01 8.91 -13.59
N SER A 31 -5.28 8.62 -13.85
CA SER A 31 -6.36 8.72 -12.86
C SER A 31 -6.99 7.36 -12.64
N GLY A 32 -7.53 7.17 -11.44
CA GLY A 32 -8.25 5.97 -11.09
C GLY A 32 -9.01 6.11 -9.78
N LYS A 33 -9.47 4.97 -9.28
CA LYS A 33 -10.18 4.87 -8.00
C LYS A 33 -9.67 3.68 -7.19
N VAL A 34 -9.80 3.79 -5.87
CA VAL A 34 -9.57 2.66 -4.97
C VAL A 34 -10.68 1.63 -5.19
N GLU A 35 -10.29 0.42 -5.55
CA GLU A 35 -11.23 -0.70 -5.74
C GLU A 35 -11.43 -1.44 -4.42
N SER A 36 -10.34 -1.77 -3.72
CA SER A 36 -10.39 -2.48 -2.44
C SER A 36 -9.11 -2.30 -1.63
N ILE A 37 -9.22 -2.55 -0.32
CA ILE A 37 -8.11 -2.55 0.63
C ILE A 37 -7.89 -4.00 1.04
N GLY A 38 -6.64 -4.47 0.98
CA GLY A 38 -6.26 -5.81 1.42
C GLY A 38 -6.62 -6.04 2.88
N ARG A 39 -7.33 -7.14 3.16
CA ARG A 39 -7.85 -7.48 4.50
C ARG A 39 -6.91 -8.38 5.32
N ALA A 40 -5.79 -8.81 4.75
CA ALA A 40 -4.79 -9.62 5.44
C ALA A 40 -3.40 -9.05 5.14
N ILE A 41 -2.61 -8.86 6.19
CA ILE A 41 -1.18 -8.60 6.14
C ILE A 41 -0.54 -9.81 6.79
N TYR A 42 0.31 -10.53 6.07
CA TYR A 42 1.08 -11.60 6.67
C TYR A 42 2.26 -10.96 7.41
N ASP A 43 2.18 -10.93 8.74
CA ASP A 43 3.27 -10.45 9.59
C ASP A 43 4.41 -11.48 9.56
N GLN A 44 5.46 -11.18 8.80
CA GLN A 44 6.67 -12.02 8.73
C GLN A 44 7.56 -11.90 9.97
N SER A 45 7.17 -11.08 10.96
CA SER A 45 8.01 -10.72 12.11
C SER A 45 7.75 -11.57 13.35
N ILE A 46 6.74 -12.45 13.34
CA ILE A 46 6.37 -13.24 14.52
C ILE A 46 7.00 -14.63 14.41
N GLU A 47 8.25 -14.74 14.87
CA GLU A 47 8.71 -16.02 15.43
C GLU A 47 7.79 -16.38 16.60
N SER A 48 7.21 -17.58 16.54
CA SER A 48 6.23 -18.06 17.51
C SER A 48 6.93 -18.51 18.78
N ASP A 49 7.15 -17.62 19.75
CA ASP A 49 7.62 -18.03 21.09
C ASP A 49 6.39 -18.49 21.89
N SER A 50 6.25 -19.81 22.03
CA SER A 50 5.19 -20.47 22.77
C SER A 50 5.56 -20.55 24.26
N ASP A 51 5.21 -19.54 25.06
CA ASP A 51 5.26 -19.69 26.52
C ASP A 51 4.17 -18.88 27.23
N LEU A 52 3.58 -19.50 28.27
CA LEU A 52 2.39 -19.06 29.00
C LEU A 52 2.68 -17.98 30.07
N VAL A 53 3.80 -17.25 29.95
CA VAL A 53 4.16 -16.13 30.82
C VAL A 53 4.82 -15.04 29.96
N PRO A 54 4.44 -13.75 30.08
CA PRO A 54 5.10 -12.69 29.34
C PRO A 54 6.55 -12.51 29.81
N ASP A 55 7.51 -13.09 29.08
CA ASP A 55 8.94 -12.76 29.20
C ASP A 55 9.20 -11.49 28.38
N ILE A 56 9.21 -10.33 29.04
CA ILE A 56 9.51 -9.04 28.40
C ILE A 56 11.03 -8.99 28.20
N LYS A 57 11.52 -9.58 27.11
CA LYS A 57 12.93 -9.47 26.70
C LYS A 57 13.27 -7.98 26.47
N PRO A 58 14.37 -7.44 27.03
CA PRO A 58 14.77 -6.02 26.87
C PRO A 58 15.19 -5.65 25.43
N ASN A 59 15.02 -6.57 24.47
CA ASN A 59 15.34 -6.39 23.06
C ASN A 59 14.12 -5.99 22.20
N VAL A 60 12.92 -5.77 22.79
CA VAL A 60 11.79 -5.27 22.00
C VAL A 60 12.17 -3.91 21.42
N PRO A 61 12.24 -3.76 20.08
CA PRO A 61 12.59 -2.48 19.48
C PRO A 61 11.51 -1.46 19.84
N TRP A 62 11.92 -0.41 20.55
CA TRP A 62 11.14 0.77 20.93
C TRP A 62 10.66 1.61 19.72
N VAL A 63 11.17 1.30 18.53
CA VAL A 63 10.75 1.88 17.26
C VAL A 63 10.19 0.78 16.37
N ARG A 64 8.95 0.96 15.89
CA ARG A 64 8.33 0.10 14.88
C ARG A 64 7.99 0.91 13.64
N LEU A 65 8.30 0.38 12.47
CA LEU A 65 7.83 0.94 11.19
C LEU A 65 6.39 0.47 10.94
N ALA A 66 5.58 1.35 10.35
CA ALA A 66 4.22 1.00 9.95
C ALA A 66 4.23 -0.07 8.85
N GLN A 67 3.33 -1.05 8.99
CA GLN A 67 3.17 -2.11 7.98
C GLN A 67 2.66 -1.55 6.65
N ARG A 68 3.00 -2.23 5.57
CA ARG A 68 2.60 -1.87 4.20
C ARG A 68 1.41 -2.72 3.76
N VAL A 69 0.28 -2.08 3.54
CA VAL A 69 -0.98 -2.73 3.20
C VAL A 69 -1.27 -2.58 1.71
N PRO A 70 -1.53 -3.67 0.98
CA PRO A 70 -1.87 -3.60 -0.42
C PRO A 70 -3.26 -2.99 -0.61
N VAL A 71 -3.35 -2.00 -1.50
CA VAL A 71 -4.59 -1.36 -1.93
C VAL A 71 -4.72 -1.55 -3.43
N ARG A 72 -5.82 -2.16 -3.87
CA ARG A 72 -6.11 -2.35 -5.28
C ARG A 72 -6.74 -1.09 -5.86
N ILE A 73 -6.27 -0.72 -7.05
CA ILE A 73 -6.67 0.50 -7.76
C ILE A 73 -7.14 0.11 -9.16
N SER A 74 -8.35 0.57 -9.52
CA SER A 74 -8.86 0.55 -10.89
C SER A 74 -8.42 1.82 -11.61
N LEU A 75 -7.87 1.69 -12.81
CA LEU A 75 -7.54 2.84 -13.66
C LEU A 75 -8.81 3.29 -14.41
N ASP A 76 -8.96 4.60 -14.61
CA ASP A 76 -10.13 5.15 -15.34
C ASP A 76 -9.94 4.99 -16.86
N THR A 77 -9.13 5.85 -17.47
CA THR A 77 -8.80 5.80 -18.90
C THR A 77 -7.30 5.99 -19.06
N ILE A 78 -6.71 5.13 -19.89
CA ILE A 78 -5.28 5.18 -20.20
C ILE A 78 -5.13 6.05 -21.46
N PRO A 79 -4.37 7.16 -21.42
CA PRO A 79 -4.17 8.01 -22.60
C PRO A 79 -3.47 7.25 -23.74
N ASP A 80 -3.69 7.72 -24.97
CA ASP A 80 -3.00 7.17 -26.13
C ASP A 80 -1.47 7.33 -26.01
N GLY A 81 -0.74 6.31 -26.44
CA GLY A 81 0.72 6.27 -26.36
C GLY A 81 1.29 5.83 -25.00
N VAL A 82 0.45 5.56 -23.99
CA VAL A 82 0.91 5.02 -22.71
C VAL A 82 0.94 3.51 -22.73
N THR A 83 2.15 2.95 -22.71
CA THR A 83 2.34 1.51 -22.53
C THR A 83 2.58 1.21 -21.06
N LEU A 84 1.63 0.54 -20.42
CA LEU A 84 1.80 0.04 -19.05
C LEU A 84 2.50 -1.32 -19.07
N VAL A 85 3.69 -1.37 -18.48
CA VAL A 85 4.46 -2.61 -18.34
C VAL A 85 4.33 -3.12 -16.91
N SER A 86 4.17 -4.44 -16.76
CA SER A 86 4.18 -5.04 -15.43
C SER A 86 5.50 -4.75 -14.73
N GLY A 87 5.44 -4.27 -13.49
CA GLY A 87 6.62 -3.86 -12.72
C GLY A 87 7.05 -2.40 -12.92
N THR A 88 6.35 -1.59 -13.72
CA THR A 88 6.62 -0.15 -13.81
C THR A 88 6.40 0.53 -12.46
N THR A 89 7.44 1.21 -11.97
CA THR A 89 7.37 2.03 -10.75
C THR A 89 6.48 3.25 -10.98
N CYS A 90 5.63 3.54 -10.00
CA CYS A 90 4.79 4.72 -10.00
C CYS A 90 4.54 5.20 -8.57
N THR A 91 4.19 6.47 -8.44
CA THR A 91 3.73 7.08 -7.19
C THR A 91 2.22 7.17 -7.23
N VAL A 92 1.55 6.78 -6.15
CA VAL A 92 0.09 6.86 -6.01
C VAL A 92 -0.27 7.82 -4.88
N SER A 93 -1.15 8.77 -5.19
CA SER A 93 -1.70 9.74 -4.24
C SER A 93 -3.21 9.63 -4.18
N VAL A 94 -3.74 9.24 -3.02
CA VAL A 94 -5.19 9.25 -2.74
C VAL A 94 -5.63 10.70 -2.52
N GLN A 95 -6.65 11.13 -3.24
CA GLN A 95 -7.19 12.49 -3.13
C GLN A 95 -8.11 12.61 -1.91
N PRO A 96 -8.25 13.83 -1.33
CA PRO A 96 -9.13 14.08 -0.19
C PRO A 96 -10.61 13.75 -0.46
#